data_AF-A0A3B0PHN0-F1
#
_entry.id   AF-A0A3B0PHN0-F1
#
_cell.length_a   1.000
_cell.length_b   1.000
_cell.length_c   1.000
_cell.angle_alpha   90.00
_cell.angle_beta   90.00
_cell.angle_gamma   90.00
#
_symmetry.space_group_name_H-M   'P 1'
#
loop_
_entity.id
_entity.type
_entity.pdbx_description
1 polymer ?
#
loop_
_entity_poly.entity_id
_entity_poly.type
_entity_poly.pdbx_seq_one_letter_code
_entity_poly.pdbx_strand_id
1 'polypeptide(L)' 'MIFLSLEFTNQRPFKEVFMHGLIRDKDGRKMSKSLNNGIDPIEVVEKYGSDALRW' A
#
# COMPACT_ATOMS: atom_id res chain seq x y z
N MET A 1 1.51 14.46 -8.40
CA MET A 1 0.04 14.69 -8.43
C MET A 1 -0.32 16.09 -7.98
N ILE A 2 0.13 16.58 -6.81
CA ILE A 2 -0.21 17.93 -6.34
C ILE A 2 0.29 19.05 -7.27
N PHE A 3 1.58 19.06 -7.61
CA PHE A 3 2.16 20.12 -8.45
C PHE A 3 1.55 20.15 -9.86
N LEU A 4 1.41 18.98 -10.48
CA LEU A 4 0.82 18.86 -11.82
C LEU A 4 -0.65 19.33 -11.87
N SER A 5 -1.42 19.03 -10.82
CA SER A 5 -2.82 19.48 -10.72
C SER A 5 -2.91 20.99 -10.57
N LEU A 6 -2.06 21.59 -9.73
CA LEU A 6 -2.02 23.04 -9.56
C LEU A 6 -1.63 23.74 -10.87
N GLU A 7 -0.63 23.22 -11.59
CA GLU A 7 -0.18 23.78 -12.86
C GLU A 7 -1.29 23.81 -13.93
N PHE A 8 -2.01 22.70 -14.11
CA PHE A 8 -2.96 22.59 -15.22
C PHE A 8 -4.40 22.95 -14.86
N THR A 9 -4.77 22.93 -13.58
CA THR A 9 -6.18 23.09 -13.17
C THR A 9 -6.39 24.20 -12.14
N ASN A 10 -5.31 24.75 -11.56
CA ASN A 10 -5.36 25.65 -10.39
C ASN A 10 -6.18 25.09 -9.22
N GLN A 11 -6.35 23.78 -9.15
CA GLN A 11 -7.12 23.09 -8.12
C GLN A 11 -6.30 21.98 -7.49
N ARG A 12 -6.51 21.78 -6.18
CA ARG A 12 -5.94 20.62 -5.48
C ARG A 12 -6.61 19.34 -6.00
N PRO A 13 -5.84 18.24 -6.22
CA PRO A 13 -6.39 17.01 -6.78
C PRO A 13 -7.22 16.19 -5.78
N PHE A 14 -6.98 16.38 -4.48
CA PHE A 14 -7.70 15.70 -3.40
C PHE A 14 -7.96 16.70 -2.26
N LYS A 15 -9.07 16.51 -1.54
CA LYS A 15 -9.38 17.29 -0.34
C LYS A 15 -8.57 16.80 0.87
N GLU A 16 -8.40 15.49 0.98
CA GLU A 16 -7.79 14.81 2.11
C GLU A 16 -6.81 13.75 1.60
N VAL A 17 -5.73 13.54 2.34
CA VAL A 17 -4.73 12.50 2.07
C VAL A 17 -4.60 11.66 3.32
N PHE A 18 -4.95 10.38 3.20
CA PHE A 18 -4.80 9.40 4.26
C PHE A 18 -3.55 8.55 3.99
N MET A 19 -2.63 8.52 4.95
CA MET A 19 -1.40 7.73 4.87
C MET A 19 -1.49 6.57 5.86
N HIS A 20 -1.34 5.34 5.37
CA HIS A 20 -1.23 4.14 6.21
C HIS A 20 0.22 3.68 6.35
N GLY A 21 0.46 2.85 7.36
CA GLY A 21 1.78 2.27 7.61
C GLY A 21 2.23 1.27 6.54
N LEU A 22 3.50 0.90 6.61
CA LEU A 22 4.07 -0.16 5.77
C LEU A 22 4.04 -1.47 6.56
N ILE A 23 3.64 -2.55 5.89
CA ILE A 23 3.75 -3.89 6.45
C ILE A 23 5.23 -4.31 6.44
N ARG A 24 5.66 -4.98 7.51
CA ARG A 24 7.05 -5.38 7.74
C ARG A 24 7.18 -6.90 7.76
N ASP A 25 8.34 -7.40 7.39
CA ASP A 25 8.68 -8.80 7.54
C ASP A 25 8.99 -9.15 9.02
N LYS A 26 9.26 -10.42 9.27
CA LYS A 26 9.60 -10.96 10.61
C LYS A 26 10.85 -10.31 11.24
N ASP A 27 11.73 -9.72 10.44
CA ASP A 27 12.96 -9.05 10.87
C ASP A 27 12.76 -7.53 11.00
N GLY A 28 11.53 -7.04 10.84
CA GLY A 28 11.15 -5.64 10.97
C GLY A 28 11.50 -4.76 9.76
N ARG A 29 11.93 -5.35 8.64
CA ARG A 29 12.24 -4.62 7.41
C ARG A 29 10.94 -4.36 6.65
N LYS A 30 10.87 -3.24 5.93
CA LYS A 30 9.76 -2.97 5.01
C LYS A 30 9.62 -4.13 4.04
N MET A 31 8.40 -4.63 3.85
CA MET A 31 8.14 -5.55 2.74
C MET A 31 8.24 -4.82 1.40
N SER A 32 9.07 -5.34 0.49
CA SER A 32 9.21 -4.85 -0.88
C SER A 32 9.65 -5.95 -1.83
N LYS A 33 9.30 -5.80 -3.11
CA LYS A 33 9.79 -6.68 -4.19
C LYS A 33 11.32 -6.62 -4.31
N SER A 34 11.92 -5.44 -4.12
CA SER A 34 13.37 -5.26 -4.21
C SER A 34 14.16 -6.00 -3.12
N LEU A 35 13.57 -6.17 -1.93
CA LEU A 35 14.15 -6.96 -0.85
C LEU A 35 13.74 -8.44 -0.91
N ASN A 36 12.92 -8.81 -1.89
CA ASN A 36 12.38 -10.15 -2.07
C ASN A 36 11.79 -10.75 -0.78
N ASN A 37 11.15 -9.91 0.03
CA ASN A 37 10.57 -10.27 1.33
C ASN A 37 9.05 -10.02 1.38
N GLY A 38 8.41 -9.79 0.23
CA GLY A 38 6.96 -9.70 0.12
C GLY A 38 6.31 -11.08 0.11
N ILE A 39 5.11 -11.17 0.67
CA ILE A 39 4.24 -12.35 0.61
C ILE A 39 3.18 -12.11 -0.47
N ASP A 40 2.85 -13.13 -1.26
CA ASP A 40 1.76 -13.04 -2.23
C ASP A 40 0.41 -13.05 -1.49
N PRO A 41 -0.41 -11.99 -1.60
CA PRO A 41 -1.72 -11.97 -0.97
C PRO A 41 -2.65 -13.08 -1.47
N ILE A 42 -2.50 -13.57 -2.70
CA ILE A 42 -3.34 -14.65 -3.25
C ILE A 42 -3.07 -15.96 -2.51
N GLU A 43 -1.81 -16.28 -2.22
CA GLU A 43 -1.46 -17.47 -1.42
C GLU A 43 -2.06 -17.41 -0.01
N VAL A 44 -2.12 -16.22 0.60
CA VAL A 44 -2.73 -16.03 1.93
C VAL A 44 -4.25 -16.20 1.85
N VAL A 45 -4.89 -15.69 0.79
CA VAL A 45 -6.33 -15.86 0.55
C VAL A 45 -6.70 -17.31 0.29
N GLU A 46 -5.92 -18.04 -0.51
CA GLU A 46 -6.15 -19.46 -0.77
C GLU A 46 -6.02 -20.30 0.50
N LYS A 47 -5.09 -19.93 1.40
CA LYS A 47 -4.83 -20.67 2.63
C LYS A 47 -5.79 -20.34 3.77
N TYR A 48 -6.21 -19.08 3.90
CA TYR A 48 -6.95 -18.60 5.08
C TYR A 48 -8.24 -17.84 4.77
N GLY A 49 -8.51 -17.51 3.50
CA GLY A 49 -9.67 -16.72 3.06
C GLY A 49 -9.40 -15.22 2.98
N SER A 50 -10.18 -14.52 2.16
CA SER A 50 -10.06 -13.06 1.98
C SER A 50 -10.42 -12.26 3.21
N ASP A 51 -11.36 -12.77 4.01
CA ASP A 51 -11.80 -12.09 5.22
C ASP A 51 -10.70 -12.13 6.28
N ALA A 52 -9.98 -13.25 6.39
CA ALA A 52 -8.84 -13.38 7.28
C ALA A 52 -7.67 -12.45 6.90
N LEU A 53 -7.47 -12.14 5.60
CA LEU A 53 -6.44 -11.20 5.16
C LEU A 53 -6.85 -9.72 5.39
N ARG A 54 -8.15 -9.43 5.36
CA ARG A 54 -8.67 -8.05 5.48
C ARG A 54 -8.91 -7.61 6.91
N TRP A 55 -9.15 -8.56 7.82
CA TRP A 55 -9.43 -8.32 9.24
C TRP A 55 -8.15 -8.03 10.03
#